data_AF-A0A929UHG2-F1
#
_entry.id   AF-A0A929UHG2-F1
#
_cell.length_a   1.000
_cell.length_b   1.000
_cell.length_c   1.000
_cell.angle_alpha   90.00
_cell.angle_beta   90.00
_cell.angle_gamma   90.00
#
_symmetry.space_group_name_H-M   'P 1'
#
loop_
_entity.id
_entity.type
_entity.pdbx_description
1 polymer ?
#
loop_
_entity_poly.entity_id
_entity_poly.type
_entity_poly.pdbx_seq_one_letter_code
_entity_poly.pdbx_strand_id
1 'polypeptide(L)'
;DLGIIKNGPSERRRFLDLELCQLDHGYLEALNRYQKAIVQRAKVLKSLQKSGVNPEEEADPRWMQLDVWDDLLLENGSEIVRGRERFVSEIAPTLSFMHEKLSGGRESLTIRYEQNTVPENYAEQLRRSRKKDFFTGQTNVGPHRDDLSFLVKKIGTEETDIRRFGSQGQQRTAALSLKLAEIELVKKMTDQTPILLLDDVLSELDANRQRDLLSAIGNIQTIITCTGLDEFVEHHFEINQLYHIEEGKILLANKKAIGVNGPNE
;
A
#
# COMPACT_ATOMS: atom_id res chain seq x y z
N ASP A 1 7.36 7.01 2.33
CA ASP A 1 6.36 5.93 2.53
C ASP A 1 5.40 6.06 3.72
N LEU A 2 5.59 7.00 4.65
CA LEU A 2 4.62 7.25 5.73
C LEU A 2 3.21 7.65 5.25
N GLY A 3 3.08 7.97 3.97
CA GLY A 3 1.82 8.34 3.32
C GLY A 3 0.77 7.23 3.30
N ILE A 4 1.14 5.95 3.38
CA ILE A 4 0.15 4.84 3.32
C ILE A 4 -0.86 4.95 4.47
N ILE A 5 -0.39 5.27 5.68
CA ILE A 5 -1.26 5.42 6.86
C ILE A 5 -1.92 6.80 6.88
N LYS A 6 -1.20 7.87 6.50
CA LYS A 6 -1.63 9.26 6.70
C LYS A 6 -2.47 9.83 5.56
N ASN A 7 -2.20 9.45 4.32
CA ASN A 7 -2.80 10.05 3.14
C ASN A 7 -4.17 9.43 2.83
N GLY A 8 -4.75 9.84 1.70
CA GLY A 8 -6.06 9.35 1.29
C GLY A 8 -6.05 7.89 0.79
N PRO A 9 -7.25 7.34 0.53
CA PRO A 9 -7.44 5.98 0.01
C PRO A 9 -6.64 5.66 -1.27
N SER A 10 -6.33 6.68 -2.06
CA SER A 10 -5.54 6.52 -3.29
C SER A 10 -4.16 5.93 -3.04
N GLU A 11 -3.46 6.37 -1.98
CA GLU A 11 -2.12 5.87 -1.66
C GLU A 11 -2.17 4.43 -1.17
N ARG A 12 -3.22 4.06 -0.41
CA ARG A 12 -3.43 2.70 0.08
C ARG A 12 -3.78 1.72 -1.03
N ARG A 13 -4.63 2.13 -1.98
CA ARG A 13 -4.89 1.33 -3.19
C ARG A 13 -3.66 1.19 -4.06
N ARG A 14 -2.89 2.28 -4.23
CA ARG A 14 -1.62 2.24 -4.97
C ARG A 14 -0.64 1.27 -4.34
N PHE A 15 -0.53 1.26 -3.01
CA PHE A 15 0.26 0.26 -2.28
C PHE A 15 -0.18 -1.17 -2.65
N LEU A 16 -1.47 -1.51 -2.47
CA LEU A 16 -1.98 -2.83 -2.85
C LEU A 16 -1.69 -3.19 -4.30
N ASP A 17 -1.91 -2.25 -5.23
CA ASP A 17 -1.72 -2.47 -6.65
C ASP A 17 -0.25 -2.74 -6.99
N LEU A 18 0.68 -2.00 -6.38
CA LEU A 18 2.11 -2.19 -6.59
C LEU A 18 2.59 -3.54 -6.06
N GLU A 19 2.12 -3.96 -4.88
CA GLU A 19 2.50 -5.26 -4.31
C GLU A 19 1.93 -6.41 -5.15
N LEU A 20 0.63 -6.36 -5.45
CA LEU A 20 -0.04 -7.43 -6.19
C LEU A 20 0.45 -7.56 -7.64
N CYS A 21 0.79 -6.45 -8.30
CA CYS A 21 1.33 -6.52 -9.68
C CYS A 21 2.72 -7.15 -9.75
N GLN A 22 3.50 -7.11 -8.66
CA GLN A 22 4.80 -7.80 -8.60
C GLN A 22 4.65 -9.31 -8.37
N LEU A 23 3.58 -9.71 -7.69
CA LEU A 23 3.36 -11.08 -7.23
C LEU A 23 2.43 -11.88 -8.15
N ASP A 24 1.54 -11.22 -8.89
CA ASP A 24 0.48 -11.85 -9.68
C ASP A 24 0.30 -11.17 -11.05
N HIS A 25 0.70 -11.87 -12.10
CA HIS A 25 0.54 -11.40 -13.49
C HIS A 25 -0.94 -11.29 -13.90
N GLY A 26 -1.80 -12.17 -13.38
CA GLY A 26 -3.24 -12.12 -13.63
C GLY A 26 -3.86 -10.86 -13.04
N TYR A 27 -3.44 -10.47 -11.83
CA TYR A 27 -3.85 -9.21 -11.22
C TYR A 27 -3.42 -8.00 -12.06
N LEU A 28 -2.18 -7.97 -12.54
CA LEU A 28 -1.68 -6.90 -13.40
C LEU A 28 -2.50 -6.74 -14.68
N GLU A 29 -2.84 -7.85 -15.35
CA GLU A 29 -3.71 -7.82 -16.52
C GLU A 29 -5.10 -7.29 -16.20
N ALA A 30 -5.72 -7.79 -15.13
CA ALA A 30 -7.04 -7.37 -14.68
C ALA A 30 -7.06 -5.87 -14.35
N LEU A 31 -6.06 -5.37 -13.61
CA LEU A 31 -5.93 -3.96 -13.28
C LEU A 31 -5.83 -3.07 -14.52
N ASN A 32 -5.01 -3.46 -15.50
CA ASN A 32 -4.85 -2.72 -16.74
C ASN A 32 -6.14 -2.67 -17.57
N ARG A 33 -6.85 -3.81 -17.69
CA ARG A 33 -8.14 -3.89 -18.41
C ARG A 33 -9.22 -3.08 -17.69
N TYR A 34 -9.27 -3.19 -16.36
CA TYR A 34 -10.20 -2.44 -15.51
C TYR A 34 -10.01 -0.93 -15.63
N GLN A 35 -8.77 -0.43 -15.55
CA GLN A 35 -8.47 1.00 -15.70
C GLN A 35 -8.89 1.54 -17.08
N LYS A 36 -8.64 0.77 -18.15
CA LYS A 36 -9.11 1.12 -19.50
C LYS A 36 -10.64 1.19 -19.55
N ALA A 37 -11.34 0.20 -19.01
CA ALA A 37 -12.80 0.16 -18.97
C ALA A 37 -13.38 1.36 -18.20
N ILE A 38 -12.82 1.73 -17.03
CA ILE A 38 -13.23 2.92 -16.27
C ILE A 38 -13.13 4.19 -17.11
N VAL A 39 -12.01 4.39 -17.82
CA VAL A 39 -11.79 5.58 -18.64
C VAL A 39 -12.77 5.64 -19.81
N GLN A 40 -13.02 4.51 -20.49
CA GLN A 40 -13.96 4.47 -21.61
C GLN A 40 -15.40 4.67 -21.16
N ARG A 41 -15.82 4.00 -20.08
CA ARG A 41 -17.14 4.20 -19.47
C ARG A 41 -17.38 5.67 -19.10
N ALA A 42 -16.39 6.34 -18.49
CA ALA A 42 -16.48 7.76 -18.16
C ALA A 42 -16.65 8.65 -19.40
N LYS A 43 -16.04 8.31 -20.54
CA LYS A 43 -16.25 9.03 -21.81
C LYS A 43 -17.68 8.86 -22.33
N VAL A 44 -18.24 7.66 -22.26
CA VAL A 44 -19.62 7.38 -22.64
C VAL A 44 -20.60 8.17 -21.77
N LEU A 45 -20.41 8.15 -20.44
CA LEU A 45 -21.23 8.93 -19.50
C LEU A 45 -21.19 10.43 -19.81
N LYS A 46 -20.00 11.00 -20.04
CA LYS A 46 -19.85 12.42 -20.41
C LYS A 46 -20.46 12.74 -21.77
N SER A 47 -20.43 11.81 -22.72
CA SER A 47 -21.08 11.97 -24.02
C SER A 47 -22.61 12.01 -23.88
N LEU A 48 -23.18 11.10 -23.08
CA LEU A 48 -24.61 11.08 -22.75
C LEU A 48 -25.04 12.39 -22.07
N GLN A 49 -24.28 12.86 -21.07
CA GLN A 49 -24.53 14.16 -20.42
C GLN A 49 -24.59 15.32 -21.43
N LYS A 50 -23.60 15.41 -22.33
CA LYS A 50 -23.50 16.49 -23.32
C LYS A 50 -24.64 16.50 -24.33
N SER A 51 -25.22 15.35 -24.63
CA SER A 51 -26.38 15.26 -25.54
C SER A 51 -27.71 15.66 -24.89
N GLY A 52 -27.75 15.89 -23.57
CA GLY A 52 -28.98 16.31 -22.88
C GLY A 52 -30.07 15.23 -22.83
N VAL A 53 -29.69 13.95 -23.01
CA VAL A 53 -30.63 12.83 -22.95
C VAL A 53 -31.21 12.69 -21.54
N ASN A 54 -32.49 12.33 -21.45
CA ASN A 54 -33.13 12.00 -20.19
C ASN A 54 -32.56 10.66 -19.68
N PRO A 55 -31.91 10.62 -18.51
CA PRO A 55 -31.37 9.36 -17.96
C PRO A 55 -32.43 8.35 -17.55
N GLU A 56 -33.73 8.72 -17.56
CA GLU A 56 -34.82 7.77 -17.37
C GLU A 56 -35.24 7.07 -18.67
N GLU A 57 -34.76 7.56 -19.81
CA GLU A 57 -35.04 7.01 -21.14
C GLU A 57 -33.76 6.35 -21.68
N GLU A 58 -33.54 5.08 -21.32
CA GLU A 58 -32.41 4.26 -21.78
C GLU A 58 -32.51 3.83 -23.28
N ALA A 59 -33.15 4.64 -24.11
CA ALA A 59 -33.35 4.38 -25.54
C ALA A 59 -32.13 4.77 -26.40
N ASP A 60 -31.20 5.58 -25.87
CA ASP A 60 -29.99 5.96 -26.59
C ASP A 60 -29.04 4.75 -26.77
N PRO A 61 -28.55 4.45 -27.99
CA PRO A 61 -27.65 3.31 -28.22
C PRO A 61 -26.36 3.32 -27.39
N ARG A 62 -25.95 4.48 -26.85
CA ARG A 62 -24.78 4.59 -25.96
C ARG A 62 -25.03 3.95 -24.59
N TRP A 63 -26.27 3.71 -24.17
CA TRP A 63 -26.57 2.89 -22.99
C TRP A 63 -26.11 1.45 -23.19
N MET A 64 -26.27 0.87 -24.38
CA MET A 64 -25.73 -0.46 -24.71
C MET A 64 -24.19 -0.49 -24.70
N GLN A 65 -23.53 0.64 -25.00
CA GLN A 65 -22.08 0.72 -24.85
C GLN A 65 -21.66 0.67 -23.38
N LEU A 66 -22.47 1.21 -22.45
CA LEU A 66 -22.20 1.07 -21.02
C LEU A 66 -22.28 -0.39 -20.57
N ASP A 67 -23.19 -1.20 -21.13
CA ASP A 67 -23.27 -2.64 -20.82
C ASP A 67 -21.95 -3.37 -21.11
N VAL A 68 -21.35 -3.11 -22.29
CA VAL A 68 -20.06 -3.70 -22.68
C VAL A 68 -18.94 -3.32 -21.70
N TRP A 69 -18.91 -2.07 -21.25
CA TRP A 69 -17.92 -1.64 -20.26
C TRP A 69 -18.24 -2.19 -18.86
N ASP A 70 -19.52 -2.32 -18.51
CA ASP A 70 -19.95 -2.88 -17.24
C ASP A 70 -19.52 -4.36 -17.12
N ASP A 71 -19.65 -5.16 -18.18
CA ASP A 71 -19.16 -6.56 -18.19
C ASP A 71 -17.64 -6.63 -17.93
N LEU A 72 -16.85 -5.78 -18.60
CA LEU A 72 -15.40 -5.71 -18.37
C LEU A 72 -15.06 -5.23 -16.97
N LEU A 73 -15.82 -4.29 -16.41
CA LEU A 73 -15.63 -3.84 -15.03
C LEU A 73 -15.95 -4.94 -14.02
N LEU A 74 -16.99 -5.72 -14.28
CA LEU A 74 -17.41 -6.82 -13.40
C LEU A 74 -16.38 -7.95 -13.40
N GLU A 75 -15.96 -8.40 -14.58
CA GLU A 75 -14.97 -9.48 -14.72
C GLU A 75 -13.65 -9.09 -14.03
N ASN A 76 -13.04 -7.98 -14.46
CA ASN A 76 -11.72 -7.59 -14.01
C ASN A 76 -11.76 -7.00 -12.59
N GLY A 77 -12.82 -6.28 -12.24
CA GLY A 77 -12.98 -5.70 -10.92
C GLY A 77 -13.20 -6.77 -9.83
N SER A 78 -13.92 -7.85 -10.15
CA SER A 78 -14.07 -8.98 -9.22
C SER A 78 -12.73 -9.68 -8.96
N GLU A 79 -11.88 -9.80 -9.98
CA GLU A 79 -10.54 -10.38 -9.81
C GLU A 79 -9.65 -9.49 -8.92
N ILE A 80 -9.70 -8.18 -9.12
CA ILE A 80 -8.99 -7.21 -8.27
C ILE A 80 -9.46 -7.32 -6.81
N VAL A 81 -10.77 -7.37 -6.56
CA VAL A 81 -11.31 -7.46 -5.19
C VAL A 81 -10.84 -8.75 -4.51
N ARG A 82 -10.92 -9.90 -5.21
CA ARG A 82 -10.42 -11.19 -4.68
C ARG A 82 -8.92 -11.16 -4.39
N GLY A 83 -8.12 -10.60 -5.29
CA GLY A 83 -6.67 -10.47 -5.11
C GLY A 83 -6.32 -9.63 -3.89
N ARG A 84 -6.99 -8.48 -3.72
CA ARG A 84 -6.79 -7.59 -2.57
C ARG A 84 -7.23 -8.21 -1.25
N GLU A 85 -8.38 -8.88 -1.24
CA GLU A 85 -8.88 -9.57 -0.04
C GLU A 85 -7.91 -10.67 0.42
N ARG A 86 -7.44 -11.49 -0.52
CA ARG A 86 -6.41 -12.51 -0.27
C ARG A 86 -5.13 -11.89 0.28
N PHE A 87 -4.58 -10.87 -0.39
CA PHE A 87 -3.36 -10.20 0.07
C PHE A 87 -3.48 -9.66 1.50
N VAL A 88 -4.60 -8.97 1.79
CA VAL A 88 -4.85 -8.42 3.13
C VAL A 88 -4.97 -9.53 4.17
N SER A 89 -5.60 -10.65 3.83
CA SER A 89 -5.70 -11.82 4.72
C SER A 89 -4.33 -12.46 5.01
N GLU A 90 -3.42 -12.46 4.05
CA GLU A 90 -2.09 -13.06 4.16
C GLU A 90 -1.10 -12.17 4.93
N ILE A 91 -1.16 -10.84 4.73
CA ILE A 91 -0.27 -9.90 5.40
C ILE A 91 -0.70 -9.60 6.84
N ALA A 92 -2.00 -9.68 7.16
CA ALA A 92 -2.53 -9.26 8.45
C ALA A 92 -1.89 -9.97 9.67
N PRO A 93 -1.66 -11.30 9.67
CA PRO A 93 -1.01 -11.96 10.80
C PRO A 93 0.44 -11.49 11.01
N THR A 94 1.20 -11.37 9.92
CA THR A 94 2.60 -10.90 9.96
C THR A 94 2.67 -9.45 10.42
N LEU A 95 1.76 -8.59 9.93
CA LEU A 95 1.64 -7.21 10.37
C LEU A 95 1.39 -7.11 11.87
N SER A 96 0.46 -7.90 12.37
CA SER A 96 0.12 -7.91 13.80
C SER A 96 1.32 -8.30 14.65
N PHE A 97 2.02 -9.38 14.27
CA PHE A 97 3.21 -9.86 14.95
C PHE A 97 4.35 -8.84 14.96
N MET A 98 4.65 -8.22 13.81
CA MET A 98 5.68 -7.19 13.72
C MET A 98 5.33 -5.97 14.58
N HIS A 99 4.07 -5.53 14.53
CA HIS A 99 3.63 -4.39 15.32
C HIS A 99 3.69 -4.64 16.82
N GLU A 100 3.33 -5.84 17.28
CA GLU A 100 3.42 -6.23 18.68
C GLU A 100 4.87 -6.16 19.19
N LYS A 101 5.82 -6.66 18.40
CA LYS A 101 7.26 -6.52 18.72
C LYS A 101 7.68 -5.05 18.82
N LEU A 102 7.35 -4.24 17.82
CA LEU A 102 7.71 -2.82 17.76
C LEU A 102 7.03 -1.97 18.85
N SER A 103 5.84 -2.38 19.32
CA SER A 103 5.15 -1.68 20.40
C SER A 103 5.59 -2.13 21.80
N GLY A 104 6.42 -3.17 21.89
CA GLY A 104 6.80 -3.83 23.15
C GLY A 104 5.62 -4.56 23.81
N GLY A 105 4.75 -5.17 23.02
CA GLY A 105 3.58 -5.94 23.48
C GLY A 105 2.40 -5.10 23.99
N ARG A 106 2.43 -3.77 23.80
CA ARG A 106 1.41 -2.86 24.31
C ARG A 106 0.21 -2.71 23.38
N GLU A 107 0.46 -2.91 22.08
CA GLU A 107 -0.50 -2.66 21.01
C GLU A 107 -0.43 -3.79 19.98
N SER A 108 -1.60 -4.16 19.44
CA SER A 108 -1.70 -4.99 18.23
C SER A 108 -2.29 -4.16 17.10
N LEU A 109 -1.81 -4.39 15.88
CA LEU A 109 -2.29 -3.74 14.67
C LEU A 109 -2.97 -4.76 13.77
N THR A 110 -4.14 -4.39 13.25
CA THR A 110 -4.88 -5.17 12.26
C THR A 110 -5.14 -4.31 11.04
N ILE A 111 -4.89 -4.87 9.86
CA ILE A 111 -5.30 -4.27 8.58
C ILE A 111 -6.61 -4.90 8.12
N ARG A 112 -7.55 -4.09 7.61
CA ARG A 112 -8.82 -4.57 7.04
C ARG A 112 -9.05 -3.97 5.67
N TYR A 113 -9.59 -4.78 4.77
CA TYR A 113 -9.99 -4.35 3.44
C TYR A 113 -11.42 -3.81 3.47
N GLU A 114 -11.57 -2.53 3.13
CA GLU A 114 -12.85 -1.84 3.08
C GLU A 114 -13.34 -1.81 1.62
N GLN A 115 -14.04 -2.87 1.23
CA GLN A 115 -14.59 -3.01 -0.11
C GLN A 115 -15.73 -2.02 -0.34
N ASN A 116 -15.70 -1.31 -1.46
CA ASN A 116 -16.84 -0.52 -1.92
C ASN A 116 -17.98 -1.42 -2.41
N THR A 117 -17.63 -2.59 -2.96
CA THR A 117 -18.57 -3.58 -3.47
C THR A 117 -17.98 -4.98 -3.37
N VAL A 118 -18.84 -5.98 -3.13
CA VAL A 118 -18.46 -7.41 -3.10
C VAL A 118 -18.79 -8.04 -4.47
N PRO A 119 -18.02 -9.02 -4.97
CA PRO A 119 -18.23 -9.62 -6.29
C PRO A 119 -19.67 -10.10 -6.53
N GLU A 120 -20.32 -10.65 -5.50
CA GLU A 120 -21.67 -11.22 -5.55
C GLU A 120 -22.74 -10.17 -5.86
N ASN A 121 -22.55 -8.94 -5.37
CA ASN A 121 -23.51 -7.84 -5.53
C ASN A 121 -23.05 -6.80 -6.57
N TYR A 122 -21.85 -6.96 -7.15
CA TYR A 122 -21.23 -5.95 -7.98
C TYR A 122 -22.10 -5.60 -9.20
N ALA A 123 -22.61 -6.61 -9.90
CA ALA A 123 -23.45 -6.41 -11.09
C ALA A 123 -24.73 -5.65 -10.80
N GLU A 124 -25.34 -5.88 -9.64
CA GLU A 124 -26.55 -5.16 -9.22
C GLU A 124 -26.21 -3.73 -8.78
N GLN A 125 -25.16 -3.54 -8.00
CA GLN A 125 -24.76 -2.21 -7.53
C GLN A 125 -24.32 -1.30 -8.68
N LEU A 126 -23.60 -1.83 -9.68
CA LEU A 126 -23.18 -1.09 -10.86
C LEU A 126 -24.38 -0.64 -11.71
N ARG A 127 -25.38 -1.51 -11.86
CA ARG A 127 -26.66 -1.17 -12.52
C ARG A 127 -27.41 -0.09 -11.75
N ARG A 128 -27.57 -0.24 -10.43
CA ARG A 128 -28.23 0.76 -9.57
C ARG A 128 -27.49 2.10 -9.53
N SER A 129 -26.17 2.10 -9.71
CA SER A 129 -25.38 3.34 -9.72
C SER A 129 -25.43 4.09 -11.04
N ARG A 130 -25.95 3.52 -12.14
CA ARG A 130 -25.93 4.14 -13.48
C ARG A 130 -26.46 5.56 -13.51
N LYS A 131 -27.60 5.83 -12.87
CA LYS A 131 -28.18 7.19 -12.80
C LYS A 131 -27.23 8.16 -12.07
N LYS A 132 -26.66 7.74 -10.95
CA LYS A 132 -25.66 8.53 -10.20
C LYS A 132 -24.38 8.74 -11.01
N ASP A 133 -23.93 7.70 -11.71
CA ASP A 133 -22.75 7.74 -12.57
C ASP A 133 -22.95 8.70 -13.75
N PHE A 134 -24.15 8.69 -14.34
CA PHE A 134 -24.56 9.64 -15.36
C PHE A 134 -24.48 11.07 -14.84
N PHE A 135 -24.99 11.39 -13.65
CA PHE A 135 -24.93 12.76 -13.12
C PHE A 135 -23.52 13.20 -12.71
N THR A 136 -22.73 12.29 -12.15
CA THR A 136 -21.35 12.59 -11.71
C THR A 136 -20.32 12.54 -12.83
N GLY A 137 -20.66 11.94 -13.97
CA GLY A 137 -19.75 11.73 -15.10
C GLY A 137 -18.60 10.76 -14.78
N GLN A 138 -18.75 9.94 -13.75
CA GLN A 138 -17.74 9.00 -13.23
C GLN A 138 -18.41 7.73 -12.69
N THR A 139 -17.69 6.62 -12.73
CA THR A 139 -18.14 5.40 -12.04
C THR A 139 -17.99 5.55 -10.53
N ASN A 140 -19.03 5.19 -9.77
CA ASN A 140 -19.04 5.28 -8.31
C ASN A 140 -18.97 3.92 -7.60
N VAL A 141 -19.04 2.81 -8.34
CA VAL A 141 -19.03 1.44 -7.80
C VAL A 141 -17.84 0.65 -8.37
N GLY A 142 -17.05 0.02 -7.49
CA GLY A 142 -15.96 -0.89 -7.88
C GLY A 142 -14.64 -0.64 -7.16
N PRO A 143 -13.60 -1.45 -7.42
CA PRO A 143 -12.39 -1.48 -6.60
C PRO A 143 -11.55 -0.20 -6.60
N HIS A 144 -11.71 0.65 -7.60
CA HIS A 144 -11.15 2.01 -7.60
C HIS A 144 -11.68 2.92 -6.46
N ARG A 145 -12.72 2.51 -5.74
CA ARG A 145 -13.33 3.23 -4.61
C ARG A 145 -13.07 2.56 -3.25
N ASP A 146 -12.43 1.40 -3.22
CA ASP A 146 -12.12 0.69 -1.97
C ASP A 146 -11.11 1.44 -1.12
N ASP A 147 -10.97 1.00 0.13
CA ASP A 147 -9.95 1.50 1.04
C ASP A 147 -9.33 0.38 1.91
N LEU A 148 -8.31 0.74 2.68
CA LEU A 148 -7.73 -0.09 3.74
C LEU A 148 -7.83 0.65 5.06
N SER A 149 -8.30 -0.03 6.10
CA SER A 149 -8.23 0.47 7.48
C SER A 149 -7.14 -0.20 8.27
N PHE A 150 -6.61 0.58 9.22
CA PHE A 150 -5.57 0.16 10.14
C PHE A 150 -6.11 0.38 11.55
N LEU A 151 -6.34 -0.72 12.25
CA LEU A 151 -7.00 -0.73 13.55
C LEU A 151 -5.99 -1.14 14.60
N VAL A 152 -5.76 -0.26 15.57
CA VAL A 152 -4.93 -0.56 16.74
C VAL A 152 -5.81 -0.98 17.90
N LYS A 153 -5.39 -2.01 18.62
CA LYS A 153 -6.02 -2.45 19.86
C LYS A 153 -5.00 -2.43 20.99
N LYS A 154 -5.27 -1.64 22.02
CA LYS A 154 -4.54 -1.66 23.29
C LYS A 154 -5.19 -2.64 24.25
N ILE A 155 -4.40 -3.13 25.21
CA ILE A 155 -4.92 -3.98 26.28
C ILE A 155 -5.99 -3.19 27.06
N GLY A 156 -7.19 -3.75 27.15
CA GLY A 156 -8.31 -3.17 27.88
C GLY A 156 -9.05 -2.02 27.18
N THR A 157 -8.78 -1.75 25.89
CA THR A 157 -9.49 -0.72 25.11
C THR A 157 -10.22 -1.30 23.91
N GLU A 158 -11.11 -0.51 23.32
CA GLU A 158 -11.69 -0.80 22.01
C GLU A 158 -10.67 -0.58 20.88
N GLU A 159 -10.97 -1.14 19.71
CA GLU A 159 -10.20 -0.93 18.49
C GLU A 159 -10.36 0.52 18.01
N THR A 160 -9.25 1.14 17.60
CA THR A 160 -9.23 2.52 17.12
C THR A 160 -8.57 2.59 15.75
N ASP A 161 -9.17 3.34 14.83
CA ASP A 161 -8.60 3.58 13.50
C ASP A 161 -7.46 4.60 13.55
N ILE A 162 -6.23 4.14 13.32
CA ILE A 162 -5.03 4.97 13.42
C ILE A 162 -4.93 6.00 12.30
N ARG A 163 -5.67 5.81 11.19
CA ARG A 163 -5.73 6.79 10.09
C ARG A 163 -6.29 8.12 10.60
N ARG A 164 -7.24 8.08 11.55
CA ARG A 164 -7.99 9.25 12.05
C ARG A 164 -7.57 9.67 13.44
N PHE A 165 -7.32 8.70 14.33
CA PHE A 165 -7.15 8.96 15.76
C PHE A 165 -5.76 8.58 16.29
N GLY A 166 -4.90 8.01 15.45
CA GLY A 166 -3.56 7.62 15.82
C GLY A 166 -2.64 8.83 16.03
N SER A 167 -1.79 8.78 17.05
CA SER A 167 -0.72 9.77 17.19
C SER A 167 0.27 9.66 16.02
N GLN A 168 1.05 10.72 15.75
CA GLN A 168 2.09 10.67 14.72
C GLN A 168 3.08 9.52 14.95
N GLY A 169 3.42 9.24 16.21
CA GLY A 169 4.24 8.08 16.57
C GLY A 169 3.56 6.76 16.22
N GLN A 170 2.28 6.57 16.54
CA GLN A 170 1.56 5.34 16.19
C GLN A 170 1.48 5.14 14.68
N GLN A 171 1.21 6.20 13.92
CA GLN A 171 1.16 6.14 12.45
C GLN A 171 2.51 5.73 11.85
N ARG A 172 3.61 6.28 12.35
CA ARG A 172 4.98 5.88 11.95
C ARG A 172 5.29 4.43 12.30
N THR A 173 4.90 3.97 13.49
CA THR A 173 5.15 2.56 13.91
C THR A 173 4.36 1.63 13.02
N ALA A 174 3.11 1.95 12.73
CA ALA A 174 2.26 1.14 11.86
C ALA A 174 2.79 1.07 10.42
N ALA A 175 3.27 2.19 9.87
CA ALA A 175 3.90 2.20 8.55
C ALA A 175 5.16 1.32 8.52
N LEU A 176 6.02 1.42 9.55
CA LEU A 176 7.19 0.56 9.70
C LEU A 176 6.79 -0.93 9.83
N SER A 177 5.78 -1.23 10.64
CA SER A 177 5.26 -2.60 10.81
C SER A 177 4.75 -3.18 9.50
N LEU A 178 4.08 -2.36 8.69
CA LEU A 178 3.57 -2.73 7.37
C LEU A 178 4.71 -3.06 6.41
N LYS A 179 5.77 -2.26 6.38
CA LYS A 179 6.96 -2.52 5.55
C LYS A 179 7.71 -3.79 5.96
N LEU A 180 7.87 -4.03 7.26
CA LEU A 180 8.48 -5.28 7.72
C LEU A 180 7.61 -6.51 7.39
N ALA A 181 6.29 -6.37 7.48
CA ALA A 181 5.37 -7.44 7.10
C ALA A 181 5.36 -7.72 5.58
N GLU A 182 5.51 -6.69 4.76
CA GLU A 182 5.68 -6.79 3.31
C GLU A 182 6.92 -7.61 2.94
N ILE A 183 8.07 -7.31 3.56
CA ILE A 183 9.33 -8.03 3.31
C ILE A 183 9.17 -9.53 3.61
N GLU A 184 8.57 -9.87 4.75
CA GLU A 184 8.33 -11.27 5.13
C GLU A 184 7.32 -11.96 4.21
N LEU A 185 6.30 -11.25 3.73
CA LEU A 185 5.33 -11.79 2.78
C LEU A 185 6.00 -12.08 1.43
N VAL A 186 6.77 -11.15 0.88
CA VAL A 186 7.52 -11.33 -0.37
C VAL A 186 8.47 -12.51 -0.25
N LYS A 187 9.19 -12.62 0.88
CA LYS A 187 10.08 -13.76 1.16
C LYS A 187 9.33 -15.08 1.17
N LYS A 188 8.15 -15.14 1.79
CA LYS A 188 7.31 -16.34 1.83
C LYS A 188 6.78 -16.73 0.44
N MET A 189 6.45 -15.76 -0.40
CA MET A 189 5.88 -16.01 -1.73
C MET A 189 6.92 -16.37 -2.79
N THR A 190 8.12 -15.79 -2.69
CA THR A 190 9.17 -15.96 -3.70
C THR A 190 10.24 -16.97 -3.29
N ASP A 191 10.26 -17.38 -2.02
CA ASP A 191 11.35 -18.16 -1.39
C ASP A 191 12.72 -17.46 -1.50
N GLN A 192 12.72 -16.14 -1.68
CA GLN A 192 13.91 -15.30 -1.82
C GLN A 192 13.84 -14.12 -0.88
N THR A 193 14.96 -13.79 -0.21
CA THR A 193 15.05 -12.58 0.60
C THR A 193 15.23 -11.37 -0.33
N PRO A 194 14.33 -10.37 -0.30
CA PRO A 194 14.45 -9.19 -1.16
C PRO A 194 15.62 -8.28 -0.73
N ILE A 195 16.08 -7.41 -1.63
CA ILE A 195 17.00 -6.32 -1.27
C ILE A 195 16.15 -5.15 -0.74
N LEU A 196 16.47 -4.66 0.46
CA LEU A 196 15.78 -3.53 1.06
C LEU A 196 16.50 -2.22 0.72
N LEU A 197 15.75 -1.23 0.22
CA LEU A 197 16.24 0.11 -0.03
C LEU A 197 15.56 1.07 0.95
N LEU A 198 16.34 1.78 1.76
CA LEU A 198 15.86 2.79 2.70
C LEU A 198 16.39 4.16 2.28
N ASP A 199 15.49 5.01 1.78
CA ASP A 199 15.85 6.35 1.32
C ASP A 199 15.58 7.39 2.40
N ASP A 200 16.63 7.86 3.08
CA ASP A 200 16.61 8.86 4.17
C ASP A 200 15.58 8.56 5.30
N VAL A 201 15.17 7.29 5.45
CA VAL A 201 14.10 6.90 6.38
C VAL A 201 14.53 7.08 7.84
N LEU A 202 15.83 6.97 8.14
CA LEU A 202 16.33 7.04 9.51
C LEU A 202 16.21 8.45 10.10
N SER A 203 16.38 9.50 9.31
CA SER A 203 16.28 10.90 9.77
C SER A 203 14.84 11.27 10.16
N GLU A 204 13.84 10.51 9.70
CA GLU A 204 12.44 10.68 10.06
C GLU A 204 12.01 9.88 11.31
N LEU A 205 12.91 9.11 11.93
CA LEU A 205 12.60 8.21 13.05
C LEU A 205 13.29 8.67 14.34
N ASP A 206 12.64 8.45 15.49
CA ASP A 206 13.30 8.60 16.79
C ASP A 206 14.21 7.39 17.08
N ALA A 207 15.17 7.57 17.99
CA ALA A 207 16.21 6.58 18.29
C ALA A 207 15.67 5.17 18.61
N ASN A 208 14.54 5.06 19.34
CA ASN A 208 13.97 3.74 19.64
C ASN A 208 13.50 3.05 18.36
N ARG A 209 12.85 3.79 17.45
CA ARG A 209 12.37 3.25 16.18
C ARG A 209 13.50 2.93 15.21
N GLN A 210 14.56 3.74 15.19
CA GLN A 210 15.75 3.45 14.40
C GLN A 210 16.35 2.12 14.83
N ARG A 211 16.53 1.92 16.15
CA ARG A 211 16.99 0.65 16.71
C ARG A 211 16.09 -0.52 16.29
N ASP A 212 14.79 -0.34 16.41
CA ASP A 212 13.83 -1.39 16.09
C ASP A 212 13.87 -1.77 14.60
N LEU A 213 13.88 -0.77 13.69
CA LEU A 213 14.03 -0.99 12.26
C LEU A 213 15.34 -1.72 11.95
N LEU A 214 16.47 -1.20 12.44
CA LEU A 214 17.80 -1.78 12.23
C LEU A 214 17.88 -3.23 12.74
N SER A 215 17.27 -3.51 13.90
CA SER A 215 17.20 -4.86 14.46
C SER A 215 16.36 -5.84 13.61
N ALA A 216 15.29 -5.35 12.98
CA ALA A 216 14.39 -6.17 12.19
C ALA A 216 14.98 -6.54 10.81
N ILE A 217 15.88 -5.70 10.28
CA ILE A 217 16.43 -5.86 8.92
C ILE A 217 17.77 -6.58 8.88
N GLY A 218 18.33 -7.01 10.01
CA GLY A 218 19.71 -7.54 10.10
C GLY A 218 19.99 -8.76 9.20
N ASN A 219 18.97 -9.51 8.80
CA ASN A 219 19.10 -10.68 7.92
C ASN A 219 18.80 -10.38 6.44
N ILE A 220 18.63 -9.11 6.09
CA ILE A 220 18.21 -8.64 4.76
C ILE A 220 19.32 -7.75 4.21
N GLN A 221 19.73 -8.01 2.96
CA GLN A 221 20.66 -7.10 2.28
C GLN A 221 20.00 -5.74 2.16
N THR A 222 20.54 -4.74 2.87
CA THR A 222 19.94 -3.40 2.94
C THR A 222 20.90 -2.34 2.42
N ILE A 223 20.39 -1.43 1.59
CA ILE A 223 21.05 -0.20 1.16
C ILE A 223 20.32 0.96 1.83
N ILE A 224 21.05 1.80 2.55
CA ILE A 224 20.50 2.95 3.27
C ILE A 224 21.16 4.21 2.75
N THR A 225 20.36 5.21 2.38
CA THR A 225 20.83 6.57 2.13
C THR A 225 20.59 7.41 3.39
N CYS A 226 21.56 8.25 3.72
CA CYS A 226 21.49 9.13 4.87
C CYS A 226 22.43 10.32 4.67
N THR A 227 22.16 11.42 5.38
CA THR A 227 22.99 12.63 5.37
C THR A 227 24.02 12.65 6.51
N GLY A 228 23.83 11.82 7.54
CA GLY A 228 24.72 11.65 8.69
C GLY A 228 24.92 10.18 9.03
N LEU A 229 25.90 9.90 9.90
CA LEU A 229 26.22 8.55 10.38
C LEU A 229 26.02 8.38 11.89
N ASP A 230 25.62 9.45 12.58
CA ASP A 230 25.48 9.48 14.03
C ASP A 230 24.51 8.40 14.52
N GLU A 231 23.41 8.18 13.78
CA GLU A 231 22.41 7.15 14.09
C GLU A 231 23.01 5.74 14.12
N PHE A 232 23.95 5.44 13.22
CA PHE A 232 24.56 4.11 13.12
C PHE A 232 25.60 3.87 14.21
N VAL A 233 26.35 4.91 14.56
CA VAL A 233 27.33 4.87 15.64
C VAL A 233 26.62 4.69 16.98
N GLU A 234 25.58 5.48 17.26
CA GLU A 234 24.81 5.39 18.51
C GLU A 234 24.20 3.99 18.72
N HIS A 235 23.68 3.41 17.64
CA HIS A 235 23.00 2.10 17.69
C HIS A 235 23.93 0.91 17.51
N HIS A 236 25.25 1.13 17.41
CA HIS A 236 26.26 0.08 17.21
C HIS A 236 25.93 -0.86 16.05
N PHE A 237 25.32 -0.30 14.99
CA PHE A 237 24.93 -1.07 13.84
C PHE A 237 26.15 -1.40 12.99
N GLU A 238 26.32 -2.68 12.67
CA GLU A 238 27.47 -3.12 11.89
C GLU A 238 27.27 -2.70 10.42
N ILE A 239 28.10 -1.77 9.95
CA ILE A 239 28.07 -1.35 8.55
C ILE A 239 28.99 -2.24 7.74
N ASN A 240 28.45 -3.04 6.80
CA ASN A 240 29.25 -3.89 5.92
C ASN A 240 30.02 -3.09 4.86
N GLN A 241 29.44 -2.04 4.28
CA GLN A 241 30.10 -1.15 3.33
C GLN A 241 29.57 0.28 3.49
N LEU A 242 30.45 1.28 3.34
CA LEU A 242 30.08 2.69 3.41
C LEU A 242 30.54 3.40 2.15
N TYR A 243 29.64 4.16 1.52
CA TYR A 243 29.92 4.93 0.33
C TYR A 243 29.57 6.40 0.56
N HIS A 244 30.46 7.29 0.12
CA HIS A 244 30.22 8.73 0.08
C HIS A 244 29.86 9.13 -1.36
N ILE A 245 28.79 9.91 -1.51
CA ILE A 245 28.34 10.41 -2.82
C ILE A 245 28.64 11.90 -2.90
N GLU A 246 29.48 12.29 -3.86
CA GLU A 246 29.87 13.68 -4.07
C GLU A 246 29.93 13.97 -5.58
N GLU A 247 29.29 15.06 -6.02
CA GLU A 247 29.21 15.45 -7.44
C GLU A 247 28.76 14.31 -8.38
N GLY A 248 27.85 13.45 -7.91
CA GLY A 248 27.34 12.30 -8.66
C GLY A 248 28.32 11.12 -8.78
N LYS A 249 29.44 11.12 -8.05
CA LYS A 249 30.40 10.01 -7.97
C LYS A 249 30.24 9.26 -6.67
N ILE A 250 30.33 7.93 -6.74
CA ILE A 250 30.26 7.04 -5.58
C ILE A 250 31.69 6.66 -5.18
N LEU A 251 32.09 7.02 -3.97
CA LEU A 251 33.43 6.80 -3.42
C LEU A 251 33.35 5.84 -2.22
N LEU A 252 34.19 4.80 -2.17
CA LEU A 252 34.25 3.92 -1.01
C LEU A 252 34.88 4.67 0.17
N ALA A 253 34.16 4.76 1.29
CA ALA A 253 34.60 5.48 2.48
C ALA A 253 35.32 4.55 3.48
N ASN A 254 36.31 5.09 4.19
CA ASN A 254 37.04 4.33 5.21
C ASN A 254 36.34 4.39 6.57
N LYS A 255 35.80 3.25 7.03
CA LYS A 255 35.02 3.14 8.28
C LYS A 255 35.78 3.56 9.54
N LYS A 256 37.10 3.28 9.60
CA LYS A 256 37.95 3.61 10.77
C LYS A 256 38.10 5.11 11.01
N ALA A 257 37.92 5.93 9.97
CA ALA A 257 38.03 7.38 10.09
C ALA A 257 36.78 8.06 10.71
N ILE A 258 35.67 7.34 10.85
CA ILE A 258 34.35 7.90 11.15
C ILE A 258 33.70 7.26 12.39
N GLY A 259 34.45 6.46 13.15
CA GLY A 259 33.98 5.89 14.42
C GLY A 259 32.93 4.78 14.32
N VAL A 260 32.71 4.22 13.13
CA VAL A 260 31.74 3.13 12.92
C VAL A 260 32.44 1.77 12.93
N ASN A 261 31.92 0.82 13.72
CA ASN A 261 32.43 -0.54 13.77
C ASN A 261 32.15 -1.29 12.45
N GLY A 262 33.18 -1.94 11.90
CA GLY A 262 33.04 -2.90 10.80
C GLY A 262 33.06 -4.34 11.31
N PRO A 263 32.76 -5.33 10.46
CA PRO A 263 33.00 -6.74 10.79
C PRO A 263 34.45 -6.92 11.20
N ASN A 264 34.67 -7.54 12.37
CA ASN A 264 35.96 -7.81 13.00
C ASN A 264 37.16 -7.87 12.01
N GLU A 265 38.03 -6.87 12.11
CA GLU A 265 39.48 -7.04 11.91
C GLU A 265 40.15 -7.14 13.28
#